data_AF-A0A538I8S7-F1
#
_entry.id   AF-A0A538I8S7-F1
#
_cell.length_a   1.000
_cell.length_b   1.000
_cell.length_c   1.000
_cell.angle_alpha   90.00
_cell.angle_beta   90.00
_cell.angle_gamma   90.00
#
_symmetry.space_group_name_H-M   'P 1'
#
loop_
_entity.id
_entity.type
_entity.pdbx_description
1 polymer ?
#
loop_
_entity_poly.entity_id
_entity_poly.type
_entity_poly.pdbx_seq_one_letter_code
_entity_poly.pdbx_strand_id
1 'polypeptide(L)'
;MTVEPSYVVPPVRELKRERKALILVREERLRDLGGIALEMYKRDRFNADLFVERCAEIVAIEARVHEIDALLDGTIGLRGGGGGAVCICGAPVLLGARFCASCGRSVGESPPVDGT
;
A
#
# COMPACT_ATOMS: atom_id res chain seq x y z
N MET A 1 32.52 -4.46 3.29
CA MET A 1 31.73 -3.55 2.44
C MET A 1 30.26 -3.86 2.68
N THR A 2 29.60 -3.04 3.49
CA THR A 2 28.17 -3.13 3.83
C THR A 2 27.37 -2.42 2.73
N VAL A 3 26.49 -3.14 2.04
CA VAL A 3 25.58 -2.56 1.04
C VAL A 3 24.28 -2.23 1.76
N GLU A 4 24.02 -0.93 1.94
CA GLU A 4 22.74 -0.44 2.46
C GLU A 4 21.65 -0.62 1.41
N PRO A 5 20.46 -1.04 1.81
CA PRO A 5 19.44 -1.34 0.83
C PRO A 5 18.47 -0.20 0.56
N SER A 6 18.09 0.03 -0.71
CA SER A 6 17.19 1.14 -1.06
C SER A 6 15.88 0.89 -1.86
N TYR A 7 14.73 0.74 -1.16
CA TYR A 7 13.37 1.24 -1.53
C TYR A 7 13.44 2.70 -1.96
N VAL A 8 13.46 2.89 -3.27
CA VAL A 8 13.32 4.21 -3.85
C VAL A 8 11.88 4.67 -3.62
N VAL A 9 11.69 5.53 -2.62
CA VAL A 9 10.43 6.26 -2.43
C VAL A 9 10.16 7.04 -3.72
N PRO A 10 8.97 6.92 -4.35
CA PRO A 10 8.66 7.69 -5.53
C PRO A 10 8.84 9.19 -5.27
N PRO A 11 9.28 9.98 -6.26
CA PRO A 11 9.38 11.42 -6.13
C PRO A 11 8.08 12.03 -5.61
N VAL A 12 8.17 13.02 -4.73
CA VAL A 12 7.00 13.71 -4.13
C VAL A 12 5.99 14.18 -5.18
N ARG A 13 6.45 14.59 -6.36
CA ARG A 13 5.60 15.00 -7.49
C ARG A 13 4.74 13.83 -8.01
N GLU A 14 5.30 12.63 -8.09
CA GLU A 14 4.59 11.42 -8.53
C GLU A 14 3.56 11.01 -7.48
N LEU A 15 3.94 11.00 -6.20
CA LEU A 15 3.02 10.75 -5.09
C LEU A 15 1.82 11.71 -5.11
N LYS A 16 2.06 13.02 -5.27
CA LYS A 16 0.97 14.02 -5.38
C LYS A 16 0.07 13.78 -6.59
N ARG A 17 0.64 13.39 -7.73
CA ARG A 17 -0.12 13.09 -8.96
C ARG A 17 -0.97 11.84 -8.78
N GLU A 18 -0.39 10.78 -8.23
CA GLU A 18 -1.07 9.52 -7.94
C GLU A 18 -2.23 9.76 -6.97
N ARG A 19 -1.97 10.45 -5.84
CA ARG A 19 -2.99 10.82 -4.86
C ARG A 19 -4.17 11.55 -5.50
N LYS A 20 -3.91 12.56 -6.33
CA LYS A 20 -4.98 13.31 -7.02
C LYS A 20 -5.80 12.41 -7.94
N ALA A 21 -5.13 11.53 -8.69
CA ALA A 21 -5.82 10.59 -9.57
C ALA A 21 -6.69 9.61 -8.78
N LEU A 22 -6.17 9.05 -7.69
CA LEU A 22 -6.89 8.12 -6.82
C LEU A 22 -8.13 8.75 -6.17
N ILE A 23 -8.05 10.02 -5.74
CA ILE A 23 -9.22 10.73 -5.19
C ILE A 23 -10.34 10.82 -6.23
N LEU A 24 -10.01 11.16 -7.49
CA LEU A 24 -11.00 11.23 -8.56
C LEU A 24 -11.63 9.87 -8.86
N VAL A 25 -10.81 8.81 -8.93
CA VAL A 25 -11.30 7.44 -9.14
C VAL A 25 -12.19 7.02 -7.97
N ARG A 26 -11.81 7.32 -6.73
CA ARG A 26 -12.62 7.03 -5.53
C ARG A 26 -14.01 7.66 -5.62
N GLU A 27 -14.09 8.93 -6.00
CA GLU A 27 -15.36 9.64 -6.15
C GLU A 27 -16.24 9.04 -7.26
N GLU A 28 -15.64 8.62 -8.37
CA GLU A 28 -16.34 7.90 -9.43
C GLU A 28 -16.89 6.56 -8.92
N ARG A 29 -16.06 5.74 -8.27
CA ARG A 29 -16.46 4.43 -7.75
C ARG A 29 -17.53 4.52 -6.66
N LEU A 30 -17.47 5.54 -5.81
CA LEU A 30 -18.53 5.80 -4.82
C LEU A 30 -19.87 6.14 -5.49
N ARG A 31 -19.84 6.95 -6.56
CA ARG A 31 -21.05 7.25 -7.35
C ARG A 31 -21.61 6.00 -8.01
N ASP A 32 -20.75 5.17 -8.61
CA ASP A 32 -21.15 3.91 -9.24
C ASP A 32 -21.73 2.92 -8.22
N LEU A 33 -21.09 2.76 -7.06
CA LEU A 33 -21.58 1.90 -5.97
C LEU A 33 -22.99 2.33 -5.52
N GLY A 34 -23.22 3.64 -5.37
CA GLY A 34 -24.54 4.19 -5.05
C GLY A 34 -25.59 3.86 -6.12
N GLY A 35 -25.21 3.96 -7.40
CA GLY A 35 -26.07 3.57 -8.51
C GLY A 35 -26.42 2.07 -8.50
N ILE A 36 -25.43 1.21 -8.25
CA ILE A 36 -25.61 -0.23 -8.11
C ILE A 36 -26.56 -0.55 -6.94
N ALA A 37 -26.34 0.06 -5.77
CA ALA A 37 -27.17 -0.14 -4.59
C ALA A 37 -28.63 0.29 -4.84
N LEU A 38 -28.82 1.44 -5.48
CA LEU A 38 -30.15 1.94 -5.84
C LEU A 38 -30.86 0.97 -6.81
N GLU A 39 -30.15 0.46 -7.83
CA GLU A 39 -30.72 -0.51 -8.76
C GLU A 39 -31.03 -1.87 -8.12
N MET A 40 -30.20 -2.34 -7.18
CA MET A 40 -30.49 -3.54 -6.39
C MET A 40 -31.75 -3.37 -5.54
N TYR A 41 -31.88 -2.21 -4.86
CA TYR A 41 -33.06 -1.87 -4.07
C TYR A 41 -34.32 -1.79 -4.92
N LYS A 42 -34.29 -1.03 -6.03
CA LYS A 42 -35.45 -0.89 -6.93
C LYS A 42 -35.96 -2.21 -7.50
N ARG A 43 -35.07 -3.20 -7.65
CA ARG A 43 -35.37 -4.51 -8.24
C ARG A 43 -35.62 -5.59 -7.19
N ASP A 44 -35.51 -5.26 -5.90
CA ASP A 44 -35.59 -6.19 -4.76
C ASP A 44 -34.71 -7.43 -4.93
N ARG A 45 -33.50 -7.23 -5.47
CA ARG A 45 -32.51 -8.29 -5.70
C ARG A 45 -31.15 -7.82 -5.22
N PHE A 46 -30.85 -8.11 -3.96
CA PHE A 46 -29.57 -7.77 -3.36
C PHE A 46 -28.53 -8.85 -3.65
N ASN A 47 -27.41 -8.45 -4.26
CA ASN A 47 -26.24 -9.30 -4.42
C ASN A 47 -25.14 -8.78 -3.50
N ALA A 48 -25.04 -9.39 -2.31
CA ALA A 48 -24.09 -9.01 -1.28
C ALA A 48 -22.63 -9.17 -1.73
N ASP A 49 -22.32 -10.23 -2.47
CA ASP A 49 -20.95 -10.52 -2.91
C ASP A 49 -20.43 -9.41 -3.83
N LEU A 50 -21.22 -9.04 -4.84
CA LEU A 50 -20.89 -7.93 -5.73
C LEU A 50 -20.75 -6.61 -4.95
N PHE A 51 -21.65 -6.35 -4.00
CA PHE A 51 -21.60 -5.13 -3.20
C PHE A 51 -20.33 -5.04 -2.35
N VAL A 52 -19.95 -6.13 -1.68
CA VAL A 52 -18.73 -6.23 -0.89
C VAL A 52 -17.49 -6.10 -1.76
N GLU A 53 -17.45 -6.74 -2.92
CA GLU A 53 -16.34 -6.63 -3.88
C GLU A 53 -16.11 -5.17 -4.29
N ARG A 54 -17.17 -4.43 -4.65
CA ARG A 54 -17.06 -3.01 -5.02
C ARG A 54 -16.65 -2.12 -3.85
N CYS A 55 -17.12 -2.40 -2.64
CA CYS A 55 -16.64 -1.73 -1.44
C CYS A 55 -15.14 -1.98 -1.21
N ALA A 56 -14.66 -3.21 -1.40
CA ALA A 56 -13.26 -3.56 -1.23
C ALA A 56 -12.35 -2.79 -2.22
N GLU A 57 -12.79 -2.57 -3.47
CA GLU A 57 -12.07 -1.73 -4.44
C GLU A 57 -11.89 -0.29 -3.92
N ILE A 58 -12.96 0.30 -3.37
CA ILE A 58 -12.93 1.68 -2.82
C ILE A 58 -12.02 1.75 -1.60
N VAL A 59 -12.12 0.78 -0.69
CA VAL A 59 -11.27 0.70 0.51
C VAL A 59 -9.80 0.53 0.13
N ALA A 60 -9.48 -0.23 -0.92
CA ALA A 60 -8.11 -0.35 -1.41
C ALA A 60 -7.56 0.99 -1.94
N ILE A 61 -8.40 1.78 -2.63
CA ILE A 61 -8.03 3.13 -3.07
C ILE A 61 -7.79 4.05 -1.86
N GLU A 62 -8.67 4.01 -0.86
CA GLU A 62 -8.54 4.78 0.38
C GLU A 62 -7.26 4.44 1.13
N ALA A 63 -6.95 3.15 1.26
CA ALA A 63 -5.72 2.67 1.89
C ALA A 63 -4.48 3.20 1.17
N ARG A 64 -4.47 3.20 -0.16
CA ARG A 64 -3.35 3.75 -0.96
C ARG A 64 -3.23 5.27 -0.81
N VAL A 65 -4.35 6.00 -0.80
CA VAL A 65 -4.33 7.45 -0.54
C VAL A 65 -3.75 7.74 0.84
N HIS A 66 -4.17 6.98 1.86
CA HIS A 66 -3.66 7.12 3.22
C HIS A 66 -2.16 6.80 3.32
N GLU A 67 -1.68 5.77 2.61
CA GLU A 67 -0.24 5.47 2.50
C GLU A 67 0.53 6.64 1.89
N ILE A 68 0.03 7.21 0.78
CA ILE A 68 0.65 8.37 0.14
C ILE A 68 0.66 9.58 1.07
N ASP A 69 -0.42 9.83 1.82
CA ASP A 69 -0.49 10.91 2.81
C ASP A 69 0.57 10.70 3.90
N ALA A 70 0.72 9.47 4.41
CA ALA A 70 1.74 9.15 5.39
C ALA A 70 3.18 9.30 4.86
N LEU A 71 3.40 8.99 3.58
CA LEU A 71 4.67 9.25 2.89
C LEU A 71 4.92 10.76 2.69
N LEU A 72 3.89 11.54 2.38
CA LEU A 72 4.01 12.99 2.18
C LEU A 72 4.20 13.76 3.50
N ASP A 73 3.56 13.30 4.57
CA ASP A 73 3.65 13.86 5.93
C ASP A 73 4.95 13.44 6.64
N GLY A 74 5.69 12.47 6.09
CA GLY A 74 6.93 11.95 6.65
C GLY A 74 6.75 11.10 7.92
N THR A 75 5.52 10.65 8.20
CA THR A 75 5.18 9.77 9.34
C THR A 75 5.66 8.34 9.11
N ILE A 76 5.73 7.90 7.86
CA ILE A 76 6.49 6.72 7.44
C ILE A 76 7.91 7.19 7.05
N GLY A 77 8.77 7.34 8.05
CA GLY A 77 10.23 7.31 7.92
C GLY A 77 10.86 8.02 6.71
N LEU A 78 10.65 9.33 6.57
CA LEU A 78 11.52 10.23 5.80
C LEU A 78 12.68 10.78 6.64
N ARG A 79 12.98 10.16 7.78
CA ARG A 79 14.17 10.47 8.59
C ARG A 79 15.34 9.58 8.15
N GLY A 80 15.88 9.89 6.97
CA GLY A 80 17.21 9.44 6.53
C GLY A 80 17.21 8.45 5.36
N GLY A 81 17.11 8.95 4.13
CA GLY A 81 17.42 8.19 2.91
C GLY A 81 16.35 7.18 2.49
N GLY A 82 15.59 7.51 1.43
CA GLY A 82 14.62 6.60 0.83
C GLY A 82 15.29 5.29 0.44
N GLY A 83 15.07 4.26 1.27
CA GLY A 83 15.68 2.99 1.05
C GLY A 83 15.30 1.82 1.97
N GLY A 84 14.40 0.95 1.52
CA GLY A 84 14.04 -0.37 2.03
C GLY A 84 14.90 -1.50 1.47
N ALA A 85 14.81 -2.64 2.16
CA ALA A 85 15.82 -3.69 2.14
C ALA A 85 16.08 -4.32 0.74
N VAL A 86 17.33 -4.69 0.45
CA VAL A 86 17.88 -5.25 -0.78
C VAL A 86 18.90 -6.25 -0.28
N CYS A 87 18.74 -7.50 -0.67
CA CYS A 87 19.59 -8.58 -0.25
C CYS A 87 20.98 -8.42 -0.89
N ILE A 88 22.00 -9.05 -0.30
CA ILE A 88 23.36 -9.10 -0.89
C ILE A 88 23.40 -9.71 -2.29
N CYS A 89 22.37 -10.46 -2.68
CA CYS A 89 22.23 -10.99 -4.04
C CYS A 89 21.67 -9.97 -5.05
N GLY A 90 21.29 -8.77 -4.59
CA GLY A 90 20.70 -7.70 -5.40
C GLY A 90 19.17 -7.75 -5.50
N ALA A 91 18.50 -8.75 -4.91
CA ALA A 91 17.04 -8.85 -4.94
C ALA A 91 16.39 -7.92 -3.89
N PRO A 92 15.27 -7.25 -4.21
CA PRO A 92 14.52 -6.46 -3.24
C PRO A 92 13.96 -7.35 -2.13
N VAL A 93 13.98 -6.84 -0.90
CA VAL A 93 13.47 -7.54 0.29
C VAL A 93 12.16 -6.88 0.68
N LEU A 94 11.12 -7.70 0.76
CA LEU A 94 9.80 -7.27 1.21
C LEU A 94 9.85 -6.82 2.67
N LEU A 95 9.06 -5.81 3.01
CA LEU A 95 8.96 -5.31 4.37
C LEU A 95 8.57 -6.45 5.33
N GLY A 96 9.39 -6.72 6.35
CA GLY A 96 9.17 -7.79 7.32
C GLY A 96 9.63 -9.20 6.91
N ALA A 97 10.27 -9.38 5.75
CA ALA A 97 10.78 -10.69 5.32
C ALA A 97 12.02 -11.13 6.12
N ARG A 98 11.99 -12.33 6.70
CA ARG A 98 13.15 -12.95 7.39
C ARG A 98 14.16 -13.59 6.44
N PHE A 99 13.73 -13.98 5.24
CA PHE A 99 14.55 -14.62 4.21
C PHE A 99 14.28 -14.02 2.83
N CYS A 100 15.30 -13.97 1.98
CA CYS A 100 15.20 -13.52 0.59
C CYS A 100 14.45 -14.57 -0.25
N ALA A 101 13.37 -14.17 -0.91
CA ALA A 101 12.59 -15.04 -1.79
C ALA A 101 13.36 -15.50 -3.05
N SER A 102 14.44 -14.81 -3.44
CA SER A 102 15.23 -15.14 -4.63
C SER A 102 16.41 -16.08 -4.35
N CYS A 103 17.07 -15.95 -3.20
CA CYS A 103 18.27 -16.75 -2.89
C CYS A 103 18.24 -17.51 -1.56
N GLY A 104 17.15 -17.40 -0.79
CA GLY A 104 16.93 -18.13 0.46
C GLY A 104 17.74 -17.64 1.68
N ARG A 105 18.62 -16.64 1.51
CA ARG A 105 19.44 -16.12 2.63
C ARG A 105 18.61 -15.34 3.64
N SER A 106 18.96 -15.45 4.92
CA SER A 106 18.37 -14.62 5.97
C SER A 106 18.71 -13.15 5.75
N VAL A 107 17.74 -12.28 6.00
CA VAL A 107 17.91 -10.83 5.91
C VAL A 107 17.73 -10.25 7.30
N GLY A 108 18.83 -9.76 7.89
CA GLY A 108 18.86 -8.95 9.10
C GLY A 108 18.11 -9.50 10.31
N GLU A 109 18.82 -10.21 11.20
CA GLU A 109 18.32 -10.54 12.54
C GLU A 109 18.11 -9.24 13.35
N SER A 110 16.87 -8.91 13.72
CA SER A 110 16.64 -7.99 14.84
C SER A 110 16.89 -8.79 16.13
N PRO A 111 17.69 -8.32 17.10
CA PRO A 111 17.77 -8.99 18.39
C PRO A 111 16.37 -9.00 19.06
N PRO A 112 16.06 -10.01 19.90
CA PRO A 112 14.77 -10.07 20.57
C PRO A 112 14.60 -8.84 21.46
N VAL A 113 13.43 -8.20 21.37
CA VAL A 113 12.99 -7.28 22.43
C VAL A 113 12.55 -8.17 23.59
N ASP A 114 13.47 -8.44 24.50
CA ASP A 114 13.12 -9.12 25.75
C ASP A 114 12.29 -8.16 26.60
N GLY A 115 11.11 -8.64 27.00
CA GLY A 115 10.18 -7.90 27.83
C GLY A 115 10.74 -7.58 29.21
N THR A 116 10.45 -6.37 29.68
CA THR A 116 10.27 -5.99 31.08
C THR A 116 9.24 -4.87 31.11
#